data_AF-A0AB35JC88-F1
#
_entry.id   AF-A0AB35JC88-F1
#
_cell.length_a   1.000
_cell.length_b   1.000
_cell.length_c   1.000
_cell.angle_alpha   90.00
_cell.angle_beta   90.00
_cell.angle_gamma   90.00
#
_symmetry.space_group_name_H-M   'P 1'
#
loop_
_entity.id
_entity.type
_entity.pdbx_description
1 polymer ?
#
loop_
_entity_poly.entity_id
_entity_poly.type
_entity_poly.pdbx_seq_one_letter_code
_entity_poly.pdbx_strand_id
1 'polypeptide(L)'
;MTGSFVIKKNRILEILFFIIIFLVNLKMTLNISNFATANLSILIIGISFISLLFTKIDDNIYWIVLFFILSLFRVEASKMLFVSLLVSISRNLYIDKIAKYSFCLTVLFLIINYGLLILGVLHEEYSDFFYKSGGVVSDMGYGNPNLFSLYLFFLVIFLVVLKKKINTFLVAFIVFVIYESFYSRTVLFSGCILLVLSFVQKTNLKKCFFNKYILLSYPFVILFFFIVVLFNESEYSFIHEISSGRLRYSLLVFGELTPNNLLIGATKIDESIIIDVAYISLLLSSGIFSLAYLYNLYCKAVSKFDYNSILIPVMLQYLFLSLSESAIINTYLWGGLFFWIVMSGKYSCGKTN
;
A
#
# COMPACT_ATOMS: atom_id res chain seq x y z
N MET A 1 -21.30 -18.58 -29.84
CA MET A 1 -20.52 -19.37 -28.86
C MET A 1 -19.45 -18.57 -28.10
N THR A 2 -19.17 -17.30 -28.41
CA THR A 2 -18.08 -16.50 -27.80
C THR A 2 -18.44 -15.83 -26.46
N GLY A 3 -19.72 -15.55 -26.19
CA GLY A 3 -20.16 -14.88 -24.96
C GLY A 3 -20.04 -15.72 -23.67
N SER A 4 -20.37 -17.02 -23.70
CA SER A 4 -20.35 -17.84 -22.48
C SER A 4 -18.93 -18.16 -21.99
N PHE A 5 -17.97 -18.29 -22.91
CA PHE A 5 -16.57 -18.56 -22.57
C PHE A 5 -15.89 -17.33 -21.92
N VAL A 6 -16.17 -16.12 -22.43
CA VAL A 6 -15.65 -14.87 -21.84
C VAL A 6 -16.21 -14.65 -20.43
N ILE A 7 -17.49 -14.94 -20.20
CA ILE A 7 -18.12 -14.85 -18.87
C ILE A 7 -17.50 -15.85 -17.89
N LYS A 8 -17.24 -17.10 -18.32
CA LYS A 8 -16.56 -18.11 -17.48
C LYS A 8 -15.12 -17.69 -17.15
N LYS A 9 -14.37 -17.14 -18.12
CA LYS A 9 -12.98 -16.67 -17.93
C LYS A 9 -12.88 -15.57 -16.85
N ASN A 10 -13.77 -14.57 -16.90
CA ASN A 10 -13.78 -13.50 -15.90
C ASN A 10 -14.17 -13.99 -14.50
N ARG A 11 -15.09 -14.96 -14.41
CA ARG A 11 -15.52 -15.51 -13.11
C ARG A 11 -14.41 -16.33 -12.43
N ILE A 12 -13.63 -17.10 -13.21
CA ILE A 12 -12.46 -17.82 -12.69
C ILE A 12 -11.41 -16.82 -12.20
N LEU A 13 -11.13 -15.76 -12.97
CA LEU A 13 -10.20 -14.71 -12.56
C LEU A 13 -10.63 -14.03 -11.26
N GLU A 14 -11.93 -13.73 -11.10
CA GLU A 14 -12.48 -13.17 -9.86
C GLU A 14 -12.25 -14.09 -8.65
N ILE A 15 -12.44 -15.40 -8.82
CA ILE A 15 -12.21 -16.39 -7.75
C ILE A 15 -10.72 -16.47 -7.40
N LEU A 16 -9.84 -16.57 -8.41
CA LEU A 16 -8.39 -16.62 -8.18
C LEU A 16 -7.90 -15.35 -7.49
N PHE A 17 -8.42 -14.18 -7.88
CA PHE A 17 -8.08 -12.92 -7.23
C PHE A 17 -8.56 -12.88 -5.79
N PHE A 18 -9.78 -13.34 -5.50
CA PHE A 18 -10.28 -13.48 -4.13
C PHE A 18 -9.38 -14.38 -3.28
N ILE A 19 -8.93 -15.52 -3.84
CA ILE A 19 -7.97 -16.42 -3.18
C ILE A 19 -6.65 -15.69 -2.89
N ILE A 20 -6.12 -14.90 -3.82
CA ILE A 20 -4.89 -14.12 -3.58
C ILE A 20 -5.08 -13.15 -2.41
N ILE A 21 -6.20 -12.41 -2.35
CA ILE A 21 -6.50 -11.50 -1.22
C ILE A 21 -6.54 -12.27 0.09
N PHE A 22 -7.22 -13.42 0.10
CA PHE A 22 -7.32 -14.27 1.29
C PHE A 22 -5.95 -14.74 1.76
N LEU A 23 -5.11 -15.27 0.85
CA LEU A 23 -3.79 -15.78 1.18
C LEU A 23 -2.83 -14.68 1.65
N VAL A 24 -2.94 -13.46 1.13
CA VAL A 24 -2.14 -12.32 1.62
C VAL A 24 -2.51 -11.96 3.06
N ASN A 25 -3.81 -11.94 3.40
CA ASN A 25 -4.24 -11.69 4.78
C ASN A 25 -3.90 -12.86 5.72
N LEU A 26 -3.94 -14.10 5.22
CA LEU A 26 -3.44 -15.27 5.95
C LEU A 26 -1.94 -15.14 6.22
N LYS A 27 -1.16 -14.72 5.22
CA LYS A 27 0.28 -14.48 5.37
C LYS A 27 0.56 -13.46 6.46
N MET A 28 -0.21 -12.37 6.52
CA MET A 28 -0.09 -11.39 7.61
C MET A 28 -0.33 -12.04 8.98
N THR A 29 -1.41 -12.80 9.11
CA THR A 29 -1.76 -13.50 10.36
C THR A 29 -0.68 -14.49 10.80
N LEU A 30 -0.11 -15.25 9.87
CA LEU A 30 0.98 -16.17 10.14
C LEU A 30 2.28 -15.44 10.50
N ASN A 31 2.56 -14.30 9.86
CA ASN A 31 3.73 -13.48 10.20
C ASN A 31 3.66 -12.95 11.64
N ILE A 32 2.52 -12.39 12.07
CA ILE A 32 2.35 -11.88 13.44
C ILE A 32 2.33 -12.99 14.50
N SER A 33 2.09 -14.25 14.10
CA SER A 33 2.20 -15.43 14.96
C SER A 33 3.56 -16.14 14.84
N ASN A 34 4.56 -15.49 14.24
CA ASN A 34 5.93 -16.01 14.08
C ASN A 34 6.04 -17.33 13.29
N PHE A 35 5.07 -17.66 12.44
CA PHE A 35 5.16 -18.81 11.53
C PHE A 35 5.93 -18.45 10.25
N ALA A 36 6.68 -19.41 9.73
CA ALA A 36 7.40 -19.25 8.46
C ALA A 36 6.42 -19.13 7.27
N THR A 37 6.49 -18.04 6.51
CA THR A 37 5.57 -17.76 5.39
C THR A 37 6.20 -17.83 4.00
N ALA A 38 7.42 -18.37 3.89
CA ALA A 38 8.12 -18.50 2.61
C ALA A 38 7.33 -19.35 1.61
N ASN A 39 6.86 -20.54 2.02
CA ASN A 39 6.06 -21.43 1.18
C ASN A 39 4.75 -20.80 0.75
N LEU A 40 4.10 -20.04 1.63
CA LEU A 40 2.88 -19.32 1.32
C LEU A 40 3.14 -18.20 0.30
N SER A 41 4.28 -17.52 0.39
CA SER A 41 4.68 -16.50 -0.58
C SER A 41 4.88 -17.10 -1.98
N ILE A 42 5.53 -18.26 -2.07
CA ILE A 42 5.69 -19.00 -3.34
C ILE A 42 4.32 -19.40 -3.91
N LEU A 43 3.42 -19.90 -3.06
CA LEU A 43 2.06 -20.27 -3.47
C LEU A 43 1.28 -19.06 -4.03
N ILE A 44 1.33 -17.92 -3.34
CA ILE A 44 0.68 -16.68 -3.77
C ILE A 44 1.20 -16.23 -5.14
N ILE A 45 2.52 -16.25 -5.34
CA ILE A 45 3.14 -15.90 -6.63
C ILE A 45 2.73 -16.91 -7.71
N GLY A 46 2.72 -18.21 -7.41
CA GLY A 46 2.30 -19.26 -8.33
C GLY A 46 0.85 -19.10 -8.80
N ILE A 47 -0.08 -18.84 -7.86
CA ILE A 47 -1.50 -18.56 -8.19
C ILE A 47 -1.61 -17.26 -9.02
N SER A 48 -0.77 -16.26 -8.74
CA SER A 48 -0.74 -15.03 -9.52
C SER A 48 -0.29 -15.28 -10.97
N PHE A 49 0.71 -16.13 -11.19
CA PHE A 49 1.09 -16.57 -12.54
C PHE A 49 -0.03 -17.34 -13.24
N ILE A 50 -0.69 -18.28 -12.56
CA ILE A 50 -1.84 -19.01 -13.13
C ILE A 50 -2.95 -18.03 -13.52
N SER A 51 -3.19 -17.01 -12.69
CA SER A 51 -4.20 -15.99 -12.95
C SER A 51 -3.94 -15.22 -14.26
N LEU A 52 -2.67 -15.04 -14.65
CA LEU A 52 -2.34 -14.37 -15.92
C LEU A 52 -2.90 -15.09 -17.15
N LEU A 53 -3.04 -16.43 -17.12
CA LEU A 53 -3.67 -17.20 -18.21
C LEU A 53 -5.11 -16.74 -18.47
N PHE A 54 -5.77 -16.23 -17.42
CA PHE A 54 -7.14 -15.72 -17.46
C PHE A 54 -7.21 -14.20 -17.70
N THR A 55 -6.07 -13.52 -17.84
CA THR A 55 -6.00 -12.09 -18.14
C THR A 55 -5.81 -11.83 -19.64
N LYS A 56 -5.89 -10.56 -20.04
CA LYS A 56 -5.44 -10.13 -21.37
C LYS A 56 -4.02 -9.63 -21.20
N ILE A 57 -3.11 -10.10 -22.04
CA ILE A 57 -1.72 -9.62 -22.08
C ILE A 57 -1.75 -8.12 -22.38
N ASP A 58 -0.97 -7.36 -21.63
CA ASP A 58 -0.92 -5.90 -21.73
C ASP A 58 0.53 -5.40 -21.80
N ASP A 59 0.67 -4.10 -22.04
CA ASP A 59 1.97 -3.42 -22.10
C ASP A 59 2.68 -3.40 -20.75
N ASN A 60 2.22 -4.08 -19.70
CA ASN A 60 2.97 -4.20 -18.45
C ASN A 60 3.75 -5.51 -18.35
N ILE A 61 3.60 -6.43 -19.31
CA ILE A 61 4.27 -7.73 -19.25
C ILE A 61 5.79 -7.64 -19.16
N TYR A 62 6.41 -6.60 -19.75
CA TYR A 62 7.85 -6.40 -19.66
C TYR A 62 8.32 -6.11 -18.22
N TRP A 63 7.50 -5.46 -17.39
CA TRP A 63 7.81 -5.27 -15.97
C TRP A 63 7.79 -6.58 -15.21
N ILE A 64 6.84 -7.47 -15.52
CA ILE A 64 6.78 -8.81 -14.92
C ILE A 64 8.04 -9.59 -15.28
N VAL A 65 8.45 -9.59 -16.55
CA VAL A 65 9.67 -10.26 -17.00
C VAL A 65 10.91 -9.67 -16.34
N LEU A 66 11.02 -8.33 -16.28
CA LEU A 66 12.13 -7.64 -15.64
C LEU A 66 12.25 -8.00 -14.16
N PHE A 67 11.17 -7.89 -13.39
CA PHE A 67 11.19 -8.22 -11.97
C PHE A 67 11.34 -9.72 -11.71
N PHE A 68 10.89 -10.57 -12.63
CA PHE A 68 11.16 -12.00 -12.57
C PHE A 68 12.66 -12.28 -12.68
N ILE A 69 13.33 -11.73 -13.70
CA ILE A 69 14.78 -11.87 -13.86
C ILE A 69 15.52 -11.30 -12.65
N LEU A 70 15.17 -10.09 -12.19
CA LEU A 70 15.79 -9.49 -11.00
C LEU A 70 15.57 -10.35 -9.76
N SER A 71 14.40 -10.98 -9.61
CA SER A 71 14.10 -11.85 -8.46
C SER A 71 14.97 -13.09 -8.37
N LEU A 72 15.55 -13.54 -9.49
CA LEU A 72 16.53 -14.64 -9.50
C LEU A 72 17.86 -14.25 -8.84
N PHE A 73 18.21 -12.96 -8.88
CA PHE A 73 19.44 -12.43 -8.30
C PHE A 73 19.23 -11.74 -6.95
N ARG A 74 18.01 -11.24 -6.71
CA ARG A 74 17.66 -10.40 -5.56
C ARG A 74 16.32 -10.86 -4.97
N VAL A 75 16.34 -11.47 -3.80
CA VAL A 75 15.11 -11.97 -3.13
C VAL A 75 14.10 -10.85 -2.91
N GLU A 76 14.55 -9.65 -2.55
CA GLU A 76 13.69 -8.48 -2.33
C GLU A 76 12.93 -8.03 -3.60
N ALA A 77 13.48 -8.28 -4.80
CA ALA A 77 12.80 -7.97 -6.05
C ALA A 77 11.55 -8.84 -6.28
N SER A 78 11.40 -9.97 -5.56
CA SER A 78 10.17 -10.77 -5.57
C SER A 78 8.95 -10.00 -5.09
N LYS A 79 9.14 -8.97 -4.23
CA LYS A 79 8.05 -8.07 -3.82
C LYS A 79 7.48 -7.31 -5.01
N MET A 80 8.36 -6.75 -5.84
CA MET A 80 7.98 -6.03 -7.06
C MET A 80 7.46 -6.96 -8.16
N LEU A 81 7.97 -8.19 -8.25
CA LEU A 81 7.38 -9.21 -9.10
C LEU A 81 5.91 -9.43 -8.72
N PHE A 82 5.62 -9.68 -7.44
CA PHE A 82 4.25 -9.89 -6.98
C PHE A 82 3.36 -8.67 -7.23
N VAL A 83 3.84 -7.45 -6.92
CA VAL A 83 3.11 -6.21 -7.22
C VAL A 83 2.78 -6.10 -8.71
N SER A 84 3.75 -6.41 -9.59
CA SER A 84 3.54 -6.32 -11.04
C SER A 84 2.52 -7.33 -11.56
N LEU A 85 2.53 -8.55 -11.03
CA LEU A 85 1.51 -9.57 -11.30
C LEU A 85 0.13 -9.10 -10.86
N LEU A 86 0.00 -8.58 -9.63
CA LEU A 86 -1.25 -8.05 -9.10
C LEU A 86 -1.83 -6.93 -9.97
N VAL A 87 -1.00 -6.00 -10.43
CA VAL A 87 -1.41 -4.90 -11.31
C VAL A 87 -1.96 -5.42 -12.64
N SER A 88 -1.28 -6.37 -13.28
CA SER A 88 -1.75 -6.95 -14.56
C SER A 88 -3.03 -7.77 -14.40
N ILE A 89 -3.18 -8.51 -13.29
CA ILE A 89 -4.39 -9.28 -12.99
C ILE A 89 -5.59 -8.36 -12.72
N SER A 90 -5.39 -7.35 -11.87
CA SER A 90 -6.46 -6.45 -11.42
C SER A 90 -7.03 -5.54 -12.51
N ARG A 91 -6.28 -5.26 -13.58
CA ARG A 91 -6.77 -4.49 -14.75
C ARG A 91 -8.02 -5.06 -15.39
N ASN A 92 -8.25 -6.36 -15.29
CA ASN A 92 -9.42 -7.00 -15.86
C ASN A 92 -10.63 -7.05 -14.90
N LEU A 93 -10.47 -6.56 -13.68
CA LEU A 93 -11.46 -6.59 -12.63
C LEU A 93 -11.95 -5.17 -12.30
N TYR A 94 -13.19 -5.07 -11.81
CA TYR A 94 -13.76 -3.81 -11.37
C TYR A 94 -13.25 -3.44 -9.98
N ILE A 95 -12.80 -2.20 -9.82
CA ILE A 95 -12.28 -1.69 -8.54
C ILE A 95 -13.31 -1.82 -7.41
N ASP A 96 -14.60 -1.62 -7.70
CA ASP A 96 -15.69 -1.75 -6.73
C ASP A 96 -15.79 -3.19 -6.17
N LYS A 97 -15.61 -4.21 -7.02
CA LYS A 97 -15.61 -5.61 -6.58
C LYS A 97 -14.37 -5.93 -5.75
N ILE A 98 -13.20 -5.45 -6.19
CA ILE A 98 -11.95 -5.67 -5.45
C ILE A 98 -12.04 -5.02 -4.07
N ALA A 99 -12.53 -3.78 -3.98
CA ALA A 99 -12.72 -3.08 -2.72
C ALA A 99 -13.69 -3.82 -1.80
N LYS A 100 -14.76 -4.43 -2.34
CA LYS A 100 -15.71 -5.25 -1.58
C LYS A 100 -15.03 -6.49 -0.99
N TYR A 101 -14.31 -7.25 -1.81
CA TYR A 101 -13.57 -8.43 -1.34
C TYR A 101 -12.50 -8.07 -0.31
N SER A 102 -11.78 -6.97 -0.57
CA SER A 102 -10.78 -6.41 0.35
C SER A 102 -11.41 -6.11 1.71
N PHE A 103 -12.51 -5.33 1.72
CA PHE A 103 -13.22 -4.99 2.95
C PHE A 103 -13.70 -6.23 3.71
N CYS A 104 -14.41 -7.14 3.05
CA CYS A 104 -14.95 -8.33 3.69
C CYS A 104 -13.86 -9.25 4.26
N LEU A 105 -12.77 -9.47 3.52
CA LEU A 105 -11.68 -10.32 3.98
C LEU A 105 -10.87 -9.65 5.09
N THR A 106 -10.62 -8.35 5.02
CA THR A 106 -9.96 -7.61 6.11
C THR A 106 -10.78 -7.65 7.39
N VAL A 107 -12.11 -7.52 7.33
CA VAL A 107 -12.99 -7.70 8.49
C VAL A 107 -12.94 -9.14 9.01
N LEU A 108 -13.01 -10.14 8.13
CA LEU A 108 -12.91 -11.55 8.52
C LEU A 108 -11.61 -11.82 9.28
N PHE A 109 -10.47 -11.33 8.78
CA PHE A 109 -9.18 -11.54 9.41
C PHE A 109 -9.00 -10.74 10.70
N LEU A 110 -9.64 -9.58 10.87
CA LEU A 110 -9.72 -8.92 12.18
C LEU A 110 -10.41 -9.80 13.22
N ILE A 111 -11.54 -10.42 12.85
CA ILE A 111 -12.28 -11.32 13.76
C ILE A 111 -11.43 -12.56 14.08
N ILE A 112 -10.76 -13.15 13.08
CA ILE A 112 -9.87 -14.30 13.28
C ILE A 112 -8.72 -13.92 14.22
N ASN A 113 -8.02 -12.81 13.96
CA ASN A 113 -6.88 -12.39 14.76
C ASN A 113 -7.28 -12.06 16.19
N TYR A 114 -8.42 -11.38 16.38
CA TYR A 114 -8.96 -11.15 17.72
C TYR A 114 -9.32 -12.46 18.44
N GLY A 115 -9.89 -13.44 17.72
CA GLY A 115 -10.11 -14.79 18.25
C GLY A 115 -8.81 -15.49 18.65
N LEU A 116 -7.75 -15.39 17.83
CA LEU A 116 -6.43 -15.95 18.12
C LEU A 116 -5.77 -15.27 19.33
N LEU A 117 -5.98 -13.96 19.51
CA LEU A 117 -5.53 -13.23 20.71
C LEU A 117 -6.22 -13.76 21.97
N ILE A 118 -7.56 -13.92 21.95
CA ILE A 118 -8.31 -14.49 23.09
C ILE A 118 -7.86 -15.91 23.41
N LEU A 119 -7.56 -16.72 22.38
CA LEU A 119 -7.07 -18.09 22.55
C LEU A 119 -5.60 -18.17 23.01
N GLY A 120 -4.90 -17.03 23.13
CA GLY A 120 -3.50 -16.99 23.53
C GLY A 120 -2.53 -17.51 22.47
N VAL A 121 -2.93 -17.52 21.19
CA VAL A 121 -2.04 -17.84 20.06
C VAL A 121 -1.29 -16.58 19.60
N LEU A 122 -1.98 -15.43 19.61
CA LEU A 122 -1.34 -14.12 19.47
C LEU A 122 -1.13 -13.53 20.87
N HIS A 123 -0.09 -12.73 21.00
CA HIS A 123 0.27 -12.04 22.23
C HIS A 123 0.45 -10.56 21.96
N GLU A 124 0.10 -9.72 22.93
CA GLU A 124 0.44 -8.32 22.87
C GLU A 124 1.94 -8.16 23.15
N GLU A 125 2.68 -7.57 22.23
CA GLU A 125 4.11 -7.29 22.44
C GLU A 125 4.30 -5.98 23.21
N TYR A 126 3.34 -5.07 23.13
CA TYR A 126 3.43 -3.69 23.66
C TYR A 126 2.46 -3.39 24.82
N SER A 127 2.04 -4.40 25.60
CA SER A 127 1.07 -4.24 26.69
C SER A 127 1.51 -3.25 27.79
N ASP A 128 2.79 -2.88 27.88
CA ASP A 128 3.35 -2.07 28.99
C ASP A 128 4.12 -0.80 28.57
N PHE A 129 4.11 -0.39 27.29
CA PHE A 129 4.79 0.85 26.90
C PHE A 129 3.96 2.09 27.24
N PHE A 130 4.31 2.73 28.37
CA PHE A 130 3.95 4.11 28.64
C PHE A 130 4.54 5.02 27.56
N TYR A 131 3.74 5.42 26.57
CA TYR A 131 4.08 6.62 25.81
C TYR A 131 4.12 7.82 26.76
N LYS A 132 4.98 8.81 26.46
CA LYS A 132 5.27 10.03 27.25
C LYS A 132 4.05 10.82 27.78
N SER A 133 2.81 10.45 27.42
CA SER A 133 1.54 11.06 27.82
C SER A 133 0.63 10.16 28.69
N GLY A 134 1.06 8.99 29.13
CA GLY A 134 0.42 8.25 30.24
C GLY A 134 -0.68 7.24 29.88
N GLY A 135 -0.82 6.82 28.63
CA GLY A 135 -1.75 5.76 28.20
C GLY A 135 -1.03 4.45 27.86
N VAL A 136 -1.63 3.32 28.25
CA VAL A 136 -1.25 1.97 27.77
C VAL A 136 -1.82 1.79 26.37
N VAL A 137 -0.96 1.47 25.40
CA VAL A 137 -1.35 1.30 24.00
C VAL A 137 -1.29 -0.18 23.64
N SER A 138 -2.44 -0.79 23.35
CA SER A 138 -2.51 -2.17 22.87
C SER A 138 -2.21 -2.26 21.37
N ASP A 139 -1.48 -3.30 20.96
CA ASP A 139 -1.29 -3.67 19.55
C ASP A 139 -2.32 -4.69 19.06
N MET A 140 -3.23 -5.15 19.93
CA MET A 140 -4.24 -6.17 19.66
C MET A 140 -3.66 -7.47 19.06
N GLY A 141 -2.43 -7.83 19.41
CA GLY A 141 -1.75 -9.03 18.91
C GLY A 141 -1.15 -8.91 17.51
N TYR A 142 -1.02 -7.67 16.98
CA TYR A 142 -0.36 -7.42 15.70
C TYR A 142 1.15 -7.14 15.83
N GLY A 143 1.70 -7.18 17.05
CA GLY A 143 3.11 -6.90 17.34
C GLY A 143 3.54 -5.45 17.12
N ASN A 144 2.64 -4.57 16.65
CA ASN A 144 2.91 -3.15 16.51
C ASN A 144 1.58 -2.36 16.46
N PRO A 145 1.33 -1.42 17.39
CA PRO A 145 0.11 -0.62 17.40
C PRO A 145 -0.12 0.17 16.10
N ASN A 146 0.95 0.61 15.45
CA ASN A 146 0.88 1.32 14.18
C ASN A 146 0.44 0.40 13.03
N LEU A 147 0.88 -0.87 13.05
CA LEU A 147 0.48 -1.87 12.07
C LEU A 147 -1.01 -2.21 12.18
N PHE A 148 -1.51 -2.37 13.41
CA PHE A 148 -2.94 -2.53 13.67
C PHE A 148 -3.74 -1.30 13.23
N SER A 149 -3.25 -0.11 13.56
CA SER A 149 -3.87 1.17 13.16
C SER A 149 -3.98 1.30 11.64
N LEU A 150 -2.93 0.94 10.90
CA LEU A 150 -2.95 0.90 9.43
C LEU A 150 -3.99 -0.09 8.92
N TYR A 151 -4.09 -1.27 9.54
CA TYR A 151 -5.07 -2.29 9.19
C TYR A 151 -6.51 -1.76 9.31
N LEU A 152 -6.82 -1.05 10.41
CA LEU A 152 -8.11 -0.37 10.60
C LEU A 152 -8.30 0.76 9.58
N PHE A 153 -7.27 1.56 9.32
CA PHE A 153 -7.35 2.66 8.36
C PHE A 153 -7.62 2.16 6.94
N PHE A 154 -7.08 1.01 6.53
CA PHE A 154 -7.37 0.42 5.22
C PHE A 154 -8.84 0.03 5.04
N LEU A 155 -9.54 -0.38 6.11
CA LEU A 155 -10.99 -0.56 6.05
C LEU A 155 -11.71 0.73 5.68
N VAL A 156 -11.27 1.87 6.23
CA VAL A 156 -11.81 3.19 5.89
C VAL A 156 -11.58 3.48 4.40
N ILE A 157 -10.38 3.22 3.88
CA ILE A 157 -10.07 3.40 2.46
C ILE A 157 -10.99 2.53 1.58
N PHE A 158 -11.15 1.25 1.90
CA PHE A 158 -12.03 0.37 1.12
C PHE A 158 -13.48 0.84 1.14
N LEU A 159 -13.99 1.29 2.29
CA LEU A 159 -15.33 1.87 2.41
C LEU A 159 -15.50 3.14 1.58
N VAL A 160 -14.49 4.02 1.59
CA VAL A 160 -14.47 5.25 0.80
C VAL A 160 -14.57 4.94 -0.70
N VAL A 161 -13.79 3.97 -1.18
CA VAL A 161 -13.85 3.53 -2.59
C VAL A 161 -15.21 2.92 -2.92
N LEU A 162 -15.74 2.05 -2.07
CA LEU A 162 -17.06 1.41 -2.27
C LEU A 162 -18.22 2.41 -2.32
N LYS A 163 -18.20 3.42 -1.44
CA LYS A 163 -19.27 4.43 -1.37
C LYS A 163 -19.15 5.49 -2.47
N LYS A 164 -17.99 5.58 -3.15
CA LYS A 164 -17.66 6.62 -4.15
C LYS A 164 -17.83 8.06 -3.64
N LYS A 165 -17.97 8.22 -2.33
CA LYS A 165 -18.21 9.47 -1.62
C LYS A 165 -17.60 9.38 -0.24
N ILE A 166 -16.98 10.47 0.19
CA ILE A 166 -16.37 10.58 1.51
C ILE A 166 -17.33 11.33 2.44
N ASN A 167 -17.79 10.62 3.48
CA ASN A 167 -18.38 11.25 4.65
C ASN A 167 -17.23 11.74 5.54
N THR A 168 -16.86 13.01 5.37
CA THR A 168 -15.70 13.62 6.01
C THR A 168 -15.80 13.59 7.53
N PHE A 169 -17.01 13.75 8.10
CA PHE A 169 -17.21 13.66 9.54
C PHE A 169 -16.94 12.25 10.07
N LEU A 170 -17.50 11.23 9.41
CA LEU A 170 -17.27 9.84 9.81
C LEU A 170 -15.80 9.45 9.70
N VAL A 171 -15.14 9.82 8.59
CA VAL A 171 -13.71 9.54 8.41
C VAL A 171 -12.87 10.26 9.46
N ALA A 172 -13.14 11.53 9.75
CA ALA A 172 -12.44 12.29 10.79
C ALA A 172 -12.63 11.65 12.18
N PHE A 173 -13.86 11.26 12.51
CA PHE A 173 -14.16 10.59 13.77
C PHE A 173 -13.38 9.27 13.91
N ILE A 174 -13.41 8.41 12.89
CA ILE A 174 -12.68 7.13 12.92
C ILE A 174 -11.17 7.37 13.03
N VAL A 175 -10.60 8.30 12.26
CA VAL A 175 -9.17 8.63 12.31
C VAL A 175 -8.78 9.13 13.70
N PHE A 176 -9.60 9.99 14.30
CA PHE A 176 -9.38 10.49 15.66
C PHE A 176 -9.44 9.35 16.69
N VAL A 177 -10.45 8.47 16.62
CA VAL A 177 -10.56 7.31 17.52
C VAL A 177 -9.36 6.37 17.39
N ILE A 178 -8.86 6.12 16.18
CA ILE A 178 -7.65 5.31 15.97
C ILE A 178 -6.43 6.00 16.59
N TYR A 179 -6.27 7.31 16.37
CA TYR A 179 -5.16 8.06 16.94
C TYR A 179 -5.19 8.08 18.47
N GLU A 180 -6.32 8.39 19.09
CA GLU A 180 -6.43 8.43 20.56
C GLU A 180 -6.24 7.04 21.19
N SER A 181 -6.77 5.99 20.55
CA SER A 181 -6.67 4.62 21.08
C SER A 181 -5.27 4.01 20.89
N PHE A 182 -4.60 4.31 19.77
CA PHE A 182 -3.39 3.59 19.34
C PHE A 182 -2.16 4.49 19.09
N TYR A 183 -2.29 5.79 19.28
CA TYR A 183 -1.23 6.79 19.10
C TYR A 183 -0.53 6.79 17.72
N SER A 184 -1.19 6.25 16.68
CA SER A 184 -0.64 6.21 15.31
C SER A 184 -0.68 7.58 14.63
N ARG A 185 0.44 8.32 14.73
CA ARG A 185 0.66 9.59 14.02
C ARG A 185 0.57 9.43 12.51
N THR A 186 1.01 8.29 11.99
CA THR A 186 0.91 7.93 10.57
C THR A 186 -0.54 7.94 10.09
N VAL A 187 -1.44 7.26 10.81
CA VAL A 187 -2.86 7.19 10.44
C VAL A 187 -3.52 8.55 10.58
N LEU A 188 -3.16 9.32 11.61
CA LEU A 188 -3.62 10.70 11.76
C LEU A 188 -3.23 11.55 10.55
N PHE A 189 -1.94 11.59 10.21
CA PHE A 189 -1.41 12.36 9.08
C PHE A 189 -2.08 11.96 7.76
N SER A 190 -2.11 10.65 7.49
CA SER A 190 -2.71 10.07 6.30
C SER A 190 -4.22 10.35 6.20
N GLY A 191 -4.94 10.25 7.32
CA GLY A 191 -6.36 10.58 7.42
C GLY A 191 -6.64 12.06 7.19
N CYS A 192 -5.83 12.96 7.76
CA CYS A 192 -5.90 14.40 7.51
C CYS A 192 -5.69 14.72 6.02
N ILE A 193 -4.70 14.12 5.36
CA ILE A 193 -4.48 14.30 3.92
C ILE A 193 -5.71 13.85 3.12
N LEU A 194 -6.26 12.67 3.44
CA LEU A 194 -7.47 12.19 2.78
C LEU A 194 -8.62 13.20 2.93
N LEU A 195 -8.86 13.71 4.14
CA LEU A 195 -9.91 14.68 4.43
C LEU A 195 -9.70 16.00 3.68
N VAL A 196 -8.48 16.55 3.69
CA VAL A 196 -8.14 17.79 2.98
C VAL A 196 -8.34 17.63 1.48
N LEU A 197 -7.82 16.56 0.89
CA LEU A 197 -7.99 16.29 -0.54
C LEU A 197 -9.46 16.07 -0.92
N SER A 198 -10.23 15.42 -0.05
CA SER A 198 -11.67 15.24 -0.21
C SER A 198 -12.43 16.56 -0.17
N PHE A 199 -12.01 17.48 0.71
CA PHE A 199 -12.57 18.82 0.79
C PHE A 199 -12.23 19.61 -0.47
N VAL A 200 -10.96 19.63 -0.89
CA VAL A 200 -10.51 20.26 -2.14
C VAL A 200 -11.34 19.77 -3.32
N GLN A 201 -11.64 18.47 -3.40
CA GLN A 201 -12.47 17.88 -4.45
C GLN A 201 -13.88 18.46 -4.54
N LYS A 202 -14.47 18.89 -3.42
CA LYS A 202 -15.81 19.48 -3.36
C LYS A 202 -15.82 20.98 -3.70
N THR A 203 -14.66 21.62 -3.70
CA THR A 203 -14.52 23.06 -3.98
C THR A 203 -14.10 23.33 -5.43
N ASN A 204 -14.12 24.60 -5.83
CA ASN A 204 -13.59 25.05 -7.12
C ASN A 204 -12.06 24.87 -7.23
N LEU A 205 -11.35 24.69 -6.11
CA LEU A 205 -9.89 24.47 -6.07
C LEU A 205 -9.49 23.16 -6.74
N LYS A 206 -10.41 22.19 -6.93
CA LYS A 206 -10.12 20.93 -7.61
C LYS A 206 -9.51 21.12 -9.00
N LYS A 207 -9.89 22.17 -9.73
CA LYS A 207 -9.34 22.48 -11.06
C LYS A 207 -7.86 22.87 -10.99
N CYS A 208 -7.42 23.44 -9.87
CA CYS A 208 -6.03 23.76 -9.63
C CYS A 208 -5.27 22.52 -9.16
N PHE A 209 -5.71 21.89 -8.06
CA PHE A 209 -4.97 20.79 -7.43
C PHE A 209 -5.00 19.48 -8.20
N PHE A 210 -6.12 19.18 -8.87
CA PHE A 210 -6.27 17.92 -9.61
C PHE A 210 -6.11 18.11 -11.12
N ASN A 211 -5.57 19.24 -11.57
CA ASN A 211 -5.18 19.39 -12.98
C ASN A 211 -4.22 18.27 -13.37
N LYS A 212 -4.43 17.65 -14.54
CA LYS A 212 -3.56 16.59 -15.08
C LYS A 212 -2.07 16.92 -14.99
N TYR A 213 -1.66 18.14 -15.35
CA TYR A 213 -0.24 18.52 -15.32
C TYR A 213 0.32 18.62 -13.89
N ILE A 214 -0.48 19.16 -12.96
CA ILE A 214 -0.12 19.24 -11.55
C ILE A 214 -0.09 17.84 -10.93
N LEU A 215 -1.07 17.00 -11.26
CA LEU A 215 -1.10 15.61 -10.82
C LEU A 215 0.17 14.87 -11.24
N LEU A 216 0.56 14.95 -12.52
CA LEU A 216 1.79 14.34 -13.02
C LEU A 216 3.06 14.80 -12.30
N SER A 217 3.06 16.02 -11.73
CA SER A 217 4.20 16.54 -10.97
C SER A 217 4.30 15.99 -9.55
N TYR A 218 3.22 15.50 -8.93
CA TYR A 218 3.22 15.14 -7.50
C TYR A 218 4.31 14.12 -7.11
N PRO A 219 4.49 12.98 -7.81
CA PRO A 219 5.53 12.03 -7.42
C PRO A 219 6.94 12.65 -7.43
N PHE A 220 7.22 13.53 -8.38
CA PHE A 220 8.52 14.22 -8.46
C PHE A 220 8.67 15.27 -7.37
N VAL A 221 7.64 16.08 -7.11
CA VAL A 221 7.68 17.09 -6.06
C VAL A 221 7.84 16.43 -4.69
N ILE A 222 7.14 15.32 -4.44
CA ILE A 222 7.24 14.55 -3.20
C ILE A 222 8.64 13.94 -3.06
N LEU A 223 9.17 13.31 -4.10
CA LEU A 223 10.51 12.71 -4.07
C LEU A 223 11.60 13.78 -3.91
N PHE A 224 11.48 14.91 -4.61
CA PHE A 224 12.41 16.03 -4.50
C PHE A 224 12.39 16.62 -3.09
N PHE A 225 11.20 16.88 -2.54
CA PHE A 225 11.05 17.37 -1.18
C PHE A 225 11.64 16.38 -0.17
N PHE A 226 11.38 15.08 -0.34
CA PHE A 226 11.96 14.03 0.49
C PHE A 226 13.49 14.05 0.45
N ILE A 227 14.11 14.15 -0.74
CA ILE A 227 15.57 14.22 -0.90
C ILE A 227 16.15 15.48 -0.25
N VAL A 228 15.53 16.65 -0.46
CA VAL A 228 15.99 17.92 0.13
C VAL A 228 15.94 17.86 1.66
N VAL A 229 14.85 17.35 2.21
CA VAL A 229 14.69 17.17 3.65
C VAL A 229 15.70 16.17 4.20
N LEU A 230 15.92 15.08 3.47
CA LEU A 230 16.85 14.02 3.84
C LEU A 230 18.27 14.58 3.96
N PHE A 231 18.77 15.33 2.98
CA PHE A 231 20.15 15.86 3.02
C PHE A 231 20.35 17.07 3.94
N ASN A 232 19.28 17.69 4.43
CA ASN A 232 19.34 18.83 5.35
C ASN A 232 18.76 18.48 6.73
N GLU A 233 18.77 17.20 7.13
CA GLU A 233 18.16 16.75 8.39
C GLU A 233 18.62 17.58 9.60
N SER A 234 19.92 17.92 9.65
CA SER A 234 20.52 18.70 10.74
C SER A 234 19.94 20.11 10.90
N GLU A 235 19.40 20.70 9.83
CA GLU A 235 18.83 22.04 9.84
C GLU A 235 17.35 22.04 10.25
N TYR A 236 16.66 20.92 10.07
CA TYR A 236 15.20 20.83 10.25
C TYR A 236 14.81 19.89 11.41
N SER A 237 15.19 20.25 12.63
CA SER A 237 14.89 19.46 13.86
C SER A 237 13.40 19.12 14.05
N PHE A 238 12.50 20.02 13.65
CA PHE A 238 11.05 19.79 13.68
C PHE A 238 10.60 18.63 12.76
N ILE A 239 11.25 18.45 11.61
CA ILE A 239 10.91 17.37 10.68
C ILE A 239 11.35 16.01 11.25
N HIS A 240 12.42 15.98 12.04
CA HIS A 240 12.85 14.78 12.75
C HIS A 240 11.78 14.29 13.74
N GLU A 241 11.14 15.20 14.48
CA GLU A 241 10.05 14.85 15.40
C GLU A 241 8.79 14.34 14.68
N ILE A 242 8.41 14.98 13.56
CA ILE A 242 7.26 14.54 12.75
C ILE A 242 7.52 13.17 12.13
N SER A 243 8.70 12.97 11.56
CA SER A 243 9.09 11.70 10.94
C SER A 243 9.42 10.61 11.96
N SER A 244 9.38 10.94 13.27
CA SER A 244 9.74 10.02 14.37
C SER A 244 11.13 9.39 14.17
N GLY A 245 12.08 10.17 13.62
CA GLY A 245 13.45 9.74 13.34
C GLY A 245 13.66 8.88 12.08
N ARG A 246 12.61 8.56 11.31
CA ARG A 246 12.69 7.71 10.10
C ARG A 246 13.60 8.28 9.00
N LEU A 247 13.75 9.60 8.93
CA LEU A 247 14.64 10.25 7.97
C LEU A 247 16.11 9.97 8.26
N ARG A 248 16.50 9.92 9.54
CA ARG A 248 17.87 9.56 9.95
C ARG A 248 18.25 8.15 9.52
N TYR A 249 17.35 7.20 9.73
CA TYR A 249 17.55 5.83 9.27
C TYR A 249 17.69 5.77 7.74
N SER A 250 16.89 6.56 7.01
CA SER A 250 16.98 6.66 5.56
C SER A 250 18.34 7.21 5.09
N LEU A 251 18.94 8.17 5.80
CA LEU A 251 20.29 8.65 5.52
C LEU A 251 21.36 7.59 5.73
N LEU A 252 21.27 6.82 6.82
CA LEU A 252 22.20 5.74 7.11
C LEU A 252 22.18 4.71 5.99
N VAL A 253 20.99 4.33 5.52
CA VAL A 253 20.84 3.45 4.34
C VAL A 253 21.53 4.05 3.12
N PHE A 254 21.31 5.33 2.80
CA PHE A 254 21.95 5.96 1.65
C PHE A 254 23.48 5.98 1.74
N GLY A 255 24.05 6.10 2.94
CA GLY A 255 25.49 6.00 3.16
C GLY A 255 26.07 4.63 2.81
N GLU A 256 25.27 3.56 2.89
CA GLU A 256 25.68 2.19 2.57
C GLU A 256 25.43 1.78 1.12
N LEU A 257 24.66 2.56 0.36
CA LEU A 257 24.26 2.19 -1.00
C LEU A 257 25.35 2.46 -2.04
N THR A 258 25.79 1.41 -2.71
CA THR A 258 26.62 1.53 -3.92
C THR A 258 25.78 1.92 -5.15
N PRO A 259 26.38 2.45 -6.22
CA PRO A 259 25.67 2.71 -7.48
C PRO A 259 24.94 1.49 -8.05
N ASN A 260 25.49 0.29 -7.87
CA ASN A 260 24.84 -0.95 -8.28
C ASN A 260 23.58 -1.22 -7.44
N ASN A 261 23.64 -0.98 -6.13
CA ASN A 261 22.47 -1.13 -5.26
C ASN A 261 21.36 -0.14 -5.62
N LEU A 262 21.71 1.09 -6.03
CA LEU A 262 20.72 2.06 -6.53
C LEU A 262 20.07 1.61 -7.85
N LEU A 263 20.77 0.84 -8.67
CA LEU A 263 20.27 0.39 -9.97
C LEU A 263 19.39 -0.86 -9.87
N ILE A 264 19.82 -1.89 -9.14
CA ILE A 264 19.14 -3.20 -9.07
C ILE A 264 18.60 -3.58 -7.69
N GLY A 265 18.75 -2.73 -6.68
CA GLY A 265 18.38 -3.02 -5.29
C GLY A 265 19.52 -3.60 -4.46
N ALA A 266 19.35 -3.57 -3.14
CA ALA A 266 20.32 -4.03 -2.16
C ALA A 266 19.94 -5.38 -1.56
N THR A 267 20.93 -6.22 -1.23
CA THR A 267 20.70 -7.55 -0.63
C THR A 267 20.89 -7.61 0.87
N LYS A 268 21.70 -6.71 1.42
CA LYS A 268 22.06 -6.70 2.83
C LYS A 268 22.19 -5.26 3.25
N ILE A 269 21.32 -4.87 4.16
CA ILE A 269 21.40 -3.64 4.95
C ILE A 269 21.36 -4.14 6.38
N ASP A 270 22.03 -3.42 7.26
CA ASP A 270 22.00 -3.73 8.69
C ASP A 270 20.54 -3.89 9.18
N GLU A 271 20.24 -5.04 9.78
CA GLU A 271 18.91 -5.38 10.30
C GLU A 271 18.48 -4.45 11.45
N SER A 272 19.43 -3.73 12.06
CA SER A 272 19.15 -2.71 13.07
C SER A 272 18.58 -1.41 12.51
N ILE A 273 18.66 -1.19 11.18
CA ILE A 273 18.15 0.02 10.54
C ILE A 273 16.67 -0.17 10.19
N ILE A 274 15.81 0.62 10.82
CA ILE A 274 14.36 0.60 10.56
C ILE A 274 14.07 1.30 9.22
N ILE A 275 13.57 0.55 8.24
CA ILE A 275 13.24 1.06 6.90
C ILE A 275 11.73 1.10 6.73
N ASP A 276 11.15 2.20 7.21
CA ASP A 276 9.72 2.45 7.12
C ASP A 276 9.34 3.34 5.93
N VAL A 277 10.28 4.00 5.25
CA VAL A 277 9.91 4.88 4.11
C VAL A 277 9.78 4.04 2.84
N ALA A 278 8.58 3.98 2.24
CA ALA A 278 8.34 3.14 1.06
C ALA A 278 9.25 3.49 -0.13
N TYR A 279 9.60 4.77 -0.34
CA TYR A 279 10.51 5.15 -1.43
C TYR A 279 11.90 4.52 -1.28
N ILE A 280 12.39 4.45 -0.05
CA ILE A 280 13.64 3.75 0.28
C ILE A 280 13.43 2.25 0.07
N SER A 281 12.38 1.66 0.67
CA SER A 281 12.11 0.23 0.52
C SER A 281 11.94 -0.20 -0.95
N LEU A 282 11.37 0.66 -1.80
CA LEU A 282 11.27 0.46 -3.25
C LEU A 282 12.66 0.44 -3.89
N LEU A 283 13.51 1.42 -3.61
CA LEU A 283 14.91 1.44 -4.08
C LEU A 283 15.67 0.19 -3.64
N LEU A 284 15.48 -0.26 -2.40
CA LEU A 284 16.15 -1.44 -1.90
C LEU A 284 15.65 -2.73 -2.57
N SER A 285 14.37 -2.78 -2.94
CA SER A 285 13.77 -3.96 -3.56
C SER A 285 14.31 -4.27 -4.96
N SER A 286 14.33 -3.28 -5.85
CA SER A 286 14.78 -3.46 -7.24
C SER A 286 15.35 -2.18 -7.86
N GLY A 287 15.85 -1.27 -7.03
CA GLY A 287 16.55 -0.06 -7.46
C GLY A 287 15.66 0.92 -8.19
N ILE A 288 16.24 1.65 -9.14
CA ILE A 288 15.54 2.64 -9.95
C ILE A 288 14.36 2.05 -10.74
N PHE A 289 14.38 0.73 -11.02
CA PHE A 289 13.29 0.07 -11.74
C PHE A 289 11.97 0.06 -10.98
N SER A 290 11.97 -0.06 -9.65
CA SER A 290 10.73 0.00 -8.86
C SER A 290 10.11 1.39 -8.87
N LEU A 291 10.94 2.44 -8.75
CA LEU A 291 10.51 3.83 -8.84
C LEU A 291 10.00 4.16 -10.26
N ALA A 292 10.70 3.70 -11.29
CA ALA A 292 10.26 3.85 -12.67
C ALA A 292 8.92 3.14 -12.92
N TYR A 293 8.71 1.96 -12.34
CA TYR A 293 7.44 1.26 -12.42
C TYR A 293 6.30 2.01 -11.72
N LEU A 294 6.54 2.48 -10.49
CA LEU A 294 5.60 3.33 -9.75
C LEU A 294 5.19 4.54 -10.59
N TYR A 295 6.17 5.27 -11.12
CA TYR A 295 5.94 6.47 -11.89
C TYR A 295 5.18 6.18 -13.19
N ASN A 296 5.56 5.12 -13.91
CA ASN A 296 4.88 4.70 -15.14
C ASN A 296 3.39 4.37 -14.89
N LEU A 297 3.09 3.60 -13.84
CA LEU A 297 1.70 3.30 -13.47
C LEU A 297 0.95 4.56 -13.06
N TYR A 298 1.57 5.43 -12.28
CA TYR A 298 0.98 6.69 -11.86
C TYR A 298 0.60 7.57 -13.06
N CYS A 299 1.51 7.77 -14.02
CA CYS A 299 1.23 8.53 -15.24
C CYS A 299 0.07 7.92 -16.04
N LYS A 300 0.07 6.59 -16.21
CA LYS A 300 -1.02 5.87 -16.88
C LYS A 300 -2.35 6.06 -16.13
N ALA A 301 -2.35 6.06 -14.80
CA ALA A 301 -3.53 6.25 -13.99
C ALA A 301 -4.08 7.68 -14.12
N VAL A 302 -3.23 8.70 -13.93
CA VAL A 302 -3.59 10.13 -14.09
C VAL A 302 -4.13 10.44 -15.48
N SER A 303 -3.61 9.78 -16.53
CA SER A 303 -4.12 9.98 -17.88
C SER A 303 -5.56 9.47 -18.10
N LYS A 304 -6.05 8.61 -17.21
CA LYS A 304 -7.37 7.94 -17.30
C LYS A 304 -8.39 8.42 -16.26
N PHE A 305 -7.96 9.13 -15.22
CA PHE A 305 -8.88 9.54 -14.15
C PHE A 305 -9.80 10.67 -14.58
N ASP A 306 -11.08 10.57 -14.20
CA ASP A 306 -11.98 11.71 -14.11
C ASP A 306 -11.62 12.53 -12.87
N TYR A 307 -11.57 13.85 -13.00
CA TYR A 307 -11.33 14.81 -11.91
C TYR A 307 -12.31 14.64 -10.73
N ASN A 308 -13.51 14.13 -10.99
CA ASN A 308 -14.51 13.87 -9.94
C ASN A 308 -14.35 12.51 -9.25
N SER A 309 -13.38 11.70 -9.66
CA SER A 309 -13.14 10.38 -9.09
C SER A 309 -12.58 10.47 -7.68
N ILE A 310 -13.21 9.77 -6.73
CA ILE A 310 -12.72 9.65 -5.35
C ILE A 310 -11.34 8.97 -5.25
N LEU A 311 -10.93 8.29 -6.34
CA LEU A 311 -9.67 7.59 -6.42
C LEU A 311 -8.47 8.54 -6.49
N ILE A 312 -8.66 9.80 -6.93
CA ILE A 312 -7.58 10.79 -6.93
C ILE A 312 -7.15 11.11 -5.48
N PRO A 313 -8.05 11.55 -4.56
CA PRO A 313 -7.71 11.71 -3.15
C PRO A 313 -7.08 10.46 -2.51
N VAL A 314 -7.62 9.27 -2.80
CA VAL A 314 -7.09 8.01 -2.25
C VAL A 314 -5.66 7.75 -2.75
N MET A 315 -5.43 7.84 -4.07
CA MET A 315 -4.11 7.63 -4.66
C MET A 315 -3.08 8.62 -4.11
N LEU A 316 -3.42 9.90 -4.00
CA LEU A 316 -2.53 10.91 -3.44
C LEU A 316 -2.26 10.67 -1.96
N GLN A 317 -3.27 10.29 -1.17
CA GLN A 317 -3.07 9.93 0.24
C GLN A 317 -2.05 8.78 0.39
N TYR A 318 -2.10 7.73 -0.46
CA TYR A 318 -1.10 6.67 -0.44
C TYR A 318 0.32 7.17 -0.77
N LEU A 319 0.47 8.11 -1.71
CA LEU A 319 1.79 8.70 -2.01
C LEU A 319 2.35 9.45 -0.80
N PHE A 320 1.52 10.17 -0.06
CA PHE A 320 1.98 10.83 1.17
C PHE A 320 2.23 9.84 2.31
N LEU A 321 1.40 8.80 2.45
CA LEU A 321 1.62 7.71 3.42
C LEU A 321 2.97 7.01 3.17
N SER A 322 3.41 6.95 1.91
CA SER A 322 4.69 6.34 1.50
C SER A 322 5.92 7.08 2.02
N LEU A 323 5.78 8.30 2.54
CA LEU A 323 6.84 9.04 3.22
C LEU A 323 7.07 8.56 4.66
N SER A 324 6.08 7.92 5.27
CA SER A 324 6.14 7.46 6.67
C SER A 324 6.04 5.94 6.82
N GLU A 325 5.51 5.22 5.82
CA GLU A 325 5.28 3.78 5.90
C GLU A 325 5.63 3.05 4.61
N SER A 326 6.15 1.82 4.77
CA SER A 326 6.52 0.90 3.69
C SER A 326 5.32 0.05 3.25
N ALA A 327 4.11 0.46 3.63
CA ALA A 327 2.88 -0.27 3.41
C ALA A 327 2.68 -0.67 1.94
N ILE A 328 3.01 0.21 0.99
CA ILE A 328 2.80 -0.08 -0.44
C ILE A 328 3.73 -1.17 -0.98
N ILE A 329 4.86 -1.48 -0.33
CA ILE A 329 5.79 -2.54 -0.77
C ILE A 329 5.66 -3.82 0.07
N ASN A 330 5.12 -3.73 1.29
CA ASN A 330 4.96 -4.86 2.19
C ASN A 330 3.89 -5.82 1.66
N THR A 331 4.34 -6.92 1.05
CA THR A 331 3.47 -7.87 0.34
C THR A 331 2.51 -8.66 1.22
N TYR A 332 2.63 -8.55 2.54
CA TYR A 332 1.68 -9.10 3.50
C TYR A 332 0.59 -8.08 3.91
N LEU A 333 0.78 -6.78 3.64
CA LEU A 333 -0.22 -5.73 3.92
C LEU A 333 -1.11 -5.50 2.70
N TRP A 334 -2.22 -6.25 2.62
CA TRP A 334 -3.18 -6.15 1.52
C TRP A 334 -3.66 -4.71 1.26
N GLY A 335 -3.95 -3.95 2.32
CA GLY A 335 -4.39 -2.57 2.19
C GLY A 335 -3.33 -1.61 1.63
N GLY A 336 -2.04 -1.91 1.81
CA GLY A 336 -0.98 -1.20 1.11
C GLY A 336 -0.91 -1.59 -0.37
N LEU A 337 -1.06 -2.88 -0.69
CA LEU A 337 -1.08 -3.37 -2.07
C LEU A 337 -2.26 -2.82 -2.89
N PHE A 338 -3.36 -2.48 -2.23
CA PHE A 338 -4.53 -1.88 -2.86
C PHE A 338 -4.22 -0.55 -3.57
N PHE A 339 -3.19 0.18 -3.15
CA PHE A 339 -2.68 1.36 -3.87
C PHE A 339 -2.34 1.06 -5.34
N TRP A 340 -1.62 -0.03 -5.59
CA TRP A 340 -1.23 -0.43 -6.95
C TRP A 340 -2.44 -0.80 -7.80
N ILE A 341 -3.46 -1.37 -7.16
CA ILE A 341 -4.74 -1.72 -7.79
C ILE A 341 -5.54 -0.46 -8.14
N VAL A 342 -5.52 0.56 -7.28
CA VAL A 342 -6.16 1.86 -7.57
C VAL A 342 -5.55 2.49 -8.82
N MET A 343 -4.23 2.38 -9.03
CA MET A 343 -3.57 2.87 -10.24
C MET A 343 -3.79 1.99 -11.48
N SER A 344 -4.11 0.71 -11.30
CA SER A 344 -4.28 -0.27 -12.39
C SER A 344 -5.72 -0.39 -12.87
N GLY A 345 -6.70 -0.14 -12.00
CA GLY A 345 -8.06 -0.64 -12.14
C GLY A 345 -8.81 -0.10 -13.36
N LYS A 346 -9.72 -0.92 -13.89
CA LYS A 346 -10.79 -0.45 -14.77
C LYS A 346 -11.79 0.34 -13.93
N TYR A 347 -11.81 1.65 -14.14
CA TYR A 347 -12.77 2.54 -13.50
C TYR A 347 -14.16 2.29 -14.08
N SER A 348 -15.11 1.94 -13.21
CA SER A 348 -16.52 2.01 -13.58
C SER A 348 -16.93 3.49 -13.62
N CYS A 349 -16.63 4.18 -14.72
CA CYS A 349 -17.48 5.29 -15.13
C CYS A 349 -18.81 4.64 -15.51
N GLY A 350 -19.78 4.71 -14.60
CA GLY A 350 -21.11 4.18 -14.83
C GLY A 350 -21.70 4.74 -16.11
N LYS A 351 -21.93 3.87 -17.09
CA LYS A 351 -23.28 3.73 -17.63
C LYS A 351 -23.80 2.39 -17.13
N THR A 352 -24.43 2.44 -15.97
CA THR A 352 -25.48 1.48 -15.63
C THR A 352 -26.59 1.74 -16.63
N ASN A 353 -26.80 0.81 -17.56
CA ASN A 353 -28.09 0.69 -18.24
C ASN A 353 -29.11 0.14 -17.26
#